data_AF-A0A8X6NMW0-F1
#
_entry.id   AF-A0A8X6NMW0-F1
#
_cell.length_a   1.000
_cell.length_b   1.000
_cell.length_c   1.000
_cell.angle_alpha   90.00
_cell.angle_beta   90.00
_cell.angle_gamma   90.00
#
_symmetry.space_group_name_H-M   'P 1'
#
loop_
_entity.id
_entity.type
_entity.pdbx_description
1 polymer ?
#
loop_
_entity_poly.entity_id
_entity_poly.type
_entity_poly.pdbx_seq_one_letter_code
_entity_poly.pdbx_strand_id
1 'polypeptide(L)'
;MVEEKILFQRTWLCGVHWDEILSANIANLLNKWISELLALNYTRIFRWIGVALPQDYYLHMFCYSSERAARGCVVHSFLRRQNTKVKFLCSCNRPSLFKRIILPRLELMATLTGVMCVIKFHLIEMQLNWEVIHQ
;
A
#
# COMPACT_ATOMS: atom_id res chain seq x y z
N MET A 1 -6.85 -0.88 -3.56
CA MET A 1 -7.24 -1.09 -2.15
C MET A 1 -7.63 0.17 -1.37
N VAL A 2 -8.05 1.26 -2.01
CA VAL A 2 -8.67 2.40 -1.29
C VAL A 2 -10.15 2.47 -1.61
N GLU A 3 -10.53 2.40 -2.88
CA GLU A 3 -11.93 2.36 -3.31
C GLU A 3 -12.68 1.19 -2.67
N GLU A 4 -12.00 0.08 -2.49
CA GLU A 4 -12.47 -1.12 -1.81
C GLU A 4 -12.79 -0.87 -0.35
N LYS A 5 -11.85 -0.23 0.36
CA LYS A 5 -12.02 0.13 1.77
C LYS A 5 -13.14 1.15 1.93
N ILE A 6 -13.26 2.09 1.00
CA ILE A 6 -14.36 3.05 0.95
C ILE A 6 -15.68 2.34 0.69
N LEU A 7 -15.72 1.34 -0.20
CA LEU A 7 -16.92 0.56 -0.49
C LEU A 7 -17.39 -0.20 0.75
N PHE A 8 -16.50 -0.92 1.43
CA PHE A 8 -16.80 -1.58 2.71
C PHE A 8 -17.25 -0.60 3.79
N GLN A 9 -16.63 0.57 3.88
CA GLN A 9 -17.08 1.59 4.81
C GLN A 9 -18.49 2.12 4.48
N ARG A 10 -18.81 2.27 3.19
CA ARG A 10 -20.16 2.67 2.75
C ARG A 10 -21.20 1.62 3.10
N THR A 11 -20.88 0.33 2.93
CA THR A 11 -21.80 -0.76 3.30
C THR A 11 -22.09 -0.72 4.80
N TRP A 12 -21.07 -0.49 5.62
CA TRP A 12 -21.23 -0.36 7.07
C TRP A 12 -22.08 0.86 7.45
N LEU A 13 -21.87 2.01 6.80
CA LEU A 13 -22.65 3.22 7.05
C LEU A 13 -24.13 3.09 6.68
N CYS A 14 -24.49 2.17 5.77
CA CYS A 14 -25.89 1.89 5.45
C CYS A 14 -26.65 1.17 6.58
N GLY A 15 -25.96 0.70 7.63
CA GLY A 15 -26.59 0.07 8.79
C GLY A 15 -27.31 -1.24 8.50
N VAL A 16 -26.99 -1.87 7.37
CA VAL A 16 -27.59 -3.13 6.92
C VAL A 16 -27.11 -4.28 7.81
N HIS A 17 -28.01 -5.17 8.18
CA HIS A 17 -27.65 -6.41 8.87
C HIS A 17 -26.87 -7.35 7.94
N TRP A 18 -26.12 -8.29 8.54
CA TRP A 18 -25.26 -9.22 7.79
C TRP A 18 -26.02 -10.10 6.78
N ASP A 19 -27.29 -10.40 7.08
CA ASP A 19 -28.15 -11.25 6.25
C ASP A 19 -29.10 -10.46 5.34
N GLU A 20 -29.03 -9.12 5.38
CA GLU A 20 -29.88 -8.26 4.56
C GLU A 20 -29.28 -8.02 3.17
N ILE A 21 -30.17 -7.95 2.18
CA ILE A 21 -29.78 -7.74 0.79
C ILE A 21 -29.24 -6.30 0.64
N LEU A 22 -28.00 -6.18 0.17
CA LEU A 22 -27.41 -4.89 -0.18
C LEU A 22 -28.20 -4.19 -1.29
N SER A 23 -28.25 -2.86 -1.23
CA SER A 23 -28.83 -2.08 -2.33
C SER A 23 -28.13 -2.39 -3.65
N ALA A 24 -28.90 -2.44 -4.74
CA ALA A 24 -28.40 -2.82 -6.07
C ALA A 24 -27.16 -2.02 -6.49
N ASN A 25 -27.09 -0.74 -6.14
CA ASN A 25 -25.91 0.10 -6.41
C ASN A 25 -24.64 -0.44 -5.76
N ILE A 26 -24.68 -0.76 -4.46
CA ILE A 26 -23.49 -1.22 -3.73
C ILE A 26 -23.13 -2.64 -4.19
N ALA A 27 -24.12 -3.51 -4.37
CA ALA A 27 -23.92 -4.87 -4.85
C ALA A 27 -23.23 -4.88 -6.23
N ASN A 28 -23.65 -4.02 -7.16
CA ASN A 28 -23.03 -3.91 -8.49
C ASN A 28 -21.58 -3.45 -8.41
N LEU A 29 -21.27 -2.44 -7.58
CA LEU A 29 -19.90 -1.97 -7.35
C LEU A 29 -19.02 -3.07 -6.76
N LEU A 30 -19.55 -3.85 -5.81
CA LEU A 30 -18.84 -4.92 -5.15
C LEU A 30 -18.56 -6.09 -6.09
N ASN A 31 -19.54 -6.49 -6.91
CA ASN A 31 -19.37 -7.52 -7.93
C ASN A 31 -18.36 -7.12 -9.01
N LYS A 32 -18.39 -5.85 -9.44
CA LYS A 32 -17.38 -5.32 -10.36
C LYS A 32 -15.98 -5.43 -9.76
N TRP A 33 -15.83 -5.02 -8.50
CA TRP A 33 -14.54 -5.10 -7.82
C TRP A 33 -14.04 -6.54 -7.64
N ILE A 34 -14.92 -7.49 -7.27
CA ILE A 34 -14.57 -8.91 -7.19
C ILE A 34 -14.07 -9.43 -8.55
N SER A 35 -14.70 -9.00 -9.64
CA SER A 35 -14.29 -9.39 -10.99
C SER A 35 -12.89 -8.87 -11.33
N GLU A 36 -12.57 -7.63 -10.94
CA GLU A 36 -11.23 -7.04 -11.10
C GLU A 36 -10.17 -7.75 -10.24
N LEU A 37 -10.53 -8.22 -9.04
CA LEU A 37 -9.62 -8.97 -8.17
C LEU A 37 -9.12 -10.26 -8.81
N LEU A 38 -9.91 -10.90 -9.67
CA LEU A 38 -9.49 -12.13 -10.36
C LEU A 38 -8.23 -11.91 -11.22
N ALA A 39 -7.98 -10.68 -11.68
CA ALA A 39 -6.77 -10.34 -12.41
C ALA A 39 -5.49 -10.49 -11.55
N LEU A 40 -5.61 -10.42 -10.21
CA LEU A 40 -4.47 -10.62 -9.30
C LEU A 40 -3.94 -12.05 -9.34
N ASN A 41 -4.75 -13.04 -9.72
CA ASN A 41 -4.29 -14.43 -9.86
C ASN A 41 -3.16 -14.56 -10.89
N TYR A 42 -3.10 -13.63 -11.85
CA TYR A 42 -2.07 -13.61 -12.90
C TYR A 42 -0.92 -12.64 -12.58
N THR A 43 -1.00 -11.90 -11.46
CA THR A 43 0.01 -10.91 -11.09
C THR A 43 1.07 -11.54 -10.20
N ARG A 44 2.31 -11.59 -10.69
CA ARG A 44 3.45 -12.13 -9.93
C ARG A 44 4.24 -11.00 -9.26
N ILE A 45 4.30 -11.02 -7.93
CA ILE A 45 5.09 -10.06 -7.14
C ILE A 45 6.41 -10.72 -6.75
N PHE A 46 7.52 -10.20 -7.26
CA PHE A 46 8.86 -10.65 -6.88
C PHE A 46 9.22 -10.11 -5.49
N ARG A 47 9.09 -10.94 -4.45
CA ARG A 47 9.39 -10.58 -3.05
C ARG A 47 10.87 -10.37 -2.76
N TRP A 48 11.78 -11.00 -3.52
CA TRP A 48 13.21 -10.84 -3.29
C TRP A 48 13.70 -9.48 -3.78
N ILE A 49 14.22 -8.67 -2.86
CA ILE A 49 14.57 -7.26 -3.13
C ILE A 49 15.99 -7.14 -3.70
N GLY A 50 16.81 -8.19 -3.63
CA GLY A 50 18.14 -8.20 -4.22
C GLY A 50 19.20 -7.55 -3.33
N VAL A 51 18.96 -7.48 -2.01
CA VAL A 51 19.92 -7.01 -1.02
C VAL A 51 20.97 -8.11 -0.82
N ALA A 52 21.91 -8.19 -1.76
CA ALA A 52 23.16 -8.91 -1.57
C ALA A 52 24.28 -7.86 -1.53
N LEU A 53 24.96 -7.76 -0.39
CA LEU A 53 26.12 -6.87 -0.21
C LEU A 53 27.18 -7.15 -1.29
N PRO A 54 27.90 -6.13 -1.83
CA PRO A 54 27.83 -4.69 -1.56
C PRO A 54 27.35 -3.93 -2.81
N GLN A 55 26.08 -3.55 -2.88
CA GLN A 55 25.54 -2.69 -3.93
C GLN A 55 24.87 -1.45 -3.34
N ASP A 56 25.13 -0.30 -3.95
CA ASP A 56 24.47 0.95 -3.60
C ASP A 56 22.99 0.88 -3.98
N TYR A 57 22.13 1.28 -3.04
CA TYR A 57 20.70 1.34 -3.21
C TYR A 57 20.14 2.68 -2.74
N TYR A 58 19.03 3.09 -3.35
CA TYR A 58 18.30 4.29 -3.00
C TYR A 58 16.84 3.94 -2.70
N LEU A 59 16.32 4.57 -1.66
CA LEU A 59 14.93 4.44 -1.30
C LEU A 59 14.18 5.71 -1.69
N HIS A 60 13.25 5.58 -2.61
CA HIS A 60 12.39 6.65 -3.07
C HIS A 60 11.02 6.51 -2.44
N MET A 61 10.62 7.49 -1.64
CA MET A 61 9.27 7.57 -1.09
C MET A 61 8.40 8.45 -1.98
N PHE A 62 7.24 7.93 -2.36
CA PHE A 62 6.19 8.67 -3.06
C PHE A 62 4.98 8.80 -2.14
N CYS A 63 4.63 10.03 -1.79
CA CYS A 63 3.45 10.32 -0.99
C CYS A 63 2.38 10.97 -1.87
N TYR A 64 1.15 10.52 -1.72
CA TYR A 64 -0.01 11.07 -2.43
C TYR A 64 -1.14 11.31 -1.44
N SER A 65 -1.72 12.51 -1.47
CA SER A 65 -2.89 12.88 -0.69
C SER A 65 -4.04 13.21 -1.63
N SER A 66 -5.24 12.82 -1.24
CA SER A 66 -6.50 13.28 -1.81
C SER A 66 -7.57 13.30 -0.73
N GLU A 67 -8.66 14.03 -0.96
CA GLU A 67 -9.79 14.07 -0.02
C GLU A 67 -10.31 12.67 0.36
N ARG A 68 -10.15 11.70 -0.54
CA ARG A 68 -10.59 10.32 -0.37
C ARG A 68 -9.54 9.43 0.31
N ALA A 69 -8.26 9.79 0.29
CA ALA A 69 -7.20 8.94 0.83
C ALA A 69 -5.89 9.67 1.11
N ALA A 70 -5.21 9.29 2.20
CA ALA A 70 -3.78 9.53 2.38
C ALA A 70 -3.01 8.26 2.00
N ARG A 71 -2.04 8.35 1.09
CA ARG A 71 -1.24 7.22 0.60
C ARG A 71 0.25 7.50 0.72
N GLY A 72 1.00 6.53 1.23
CA GLY A 72 2.44 6.44 1.11
C GLY A 72 2.82 5.21 0.29
N CYS A 73 3.74 5.36 -0.66
CA CYS A 73 4.32 4.28 -1.44
C CYS A 73 5.83 4.37 -1.30
N VAL A 74 6.49 3.24 -1.02
CA VAL A 74 7.95 3.17 -0.95
C VAL A 74 8.43 2.33 -2.12
N VAL A 75 9.29 2.94 -2.92
CA VAL A 75 9.96 2.36 -4.06
C VAL A 75 11.43 2.23 -3.73
N HIS A 76 11.98 1.05 -3.96
CA HIS A 76 13.40 0.78 -3.79
C HIS A 76 14.05 0.64 -5.16
N SER A 77 15.07 1.43 -5.41
CA SER A 77 15.92 1.30 -6.59
C SER A 77 17.30 0.82 -6.13
N PHE A 78 17.90 -0.10 -6.88
CA PHE A 78 19.30 -0.45 -6.69
C PHE A 78 20.03 -0.38 -8.02
N LEU A 79 21.29 0.04 -7.97
CA LEU A 79 22.12 0.18 -9.15
C LEU A 79 23.04 -1.04 -9.26
N ARG A 80 22.72 -1.94 -10.20
CA ARG A 80 23.63 -3.05 -10.52
C ARG A 80 24.56 -2.63 -11.65
N ARG A 81 25.73 -2.08 -11.30
CA ARG A 81 26.92 -1.82 -12.16
C ARG A 81 26.72 -1.16 -13.54
N GLN A 82 25.48 -0.82 -13.96
CA GLN A 82 25.05 -0.10 -15.17
C GLN A 82 23.54 -0.25 -15.44
N ASN A 83 22.83 -1.18 -14.78
CA ASN A 83 21.38 -1.35 -14.90
C ASN A 83 20.66 -1.00 -13.59
N THR A 84 19.92 0.10 -13.59
CA THR A 84 19.02 0.49 -12.49
C THR A 84 17.81 -0.43 -12.50
N LYS A 85 17.61 -1.18 -11.41
CA LYS A 85 16.40 -1.98 -11.21
C LYS A 85 15.55 -1.32 -10.14
N VAL A 86 14.31 -1.01 -10.49
CA VAL A 86 13.33 -0.42 -9.59
C VAL A 86 12.35 -1.51 -9.14
N LYS A 87 12.12 -1.61 -7.83
CA LYS A 87 11.19 -2.55 -7.20
C LYS A 87 10.27 -1.79 -6.26
N PHE A 88 8.98 -2.11 -6.29
CA PHE A 88 8.02 -1.63 -5.30
C PHE A 88 8.13 -2.48 -4.04
N LEU A 89 8.34 -1.85 -2.88
CA LEU A 89 8.46 -2.56 -1.62
C LEU A 89 7.13 -2.67 -0.90
N CYS A 90 6.47 -1.53 -0.72
CA CYS A 90 5.23 -1.48 0.02
C CYS A 90 4.37 -0.30 -0.43
N SER A 91 3.05 -0.52 -0.37
CA SER A 91 2.06 0.54 -0.46
C SER A 91 1.25 0.54 0.81
N CYS A 92 1.28 1.66 1.52
CA CYS A 92 0.59 1.87 2.77
C CYS A 92 -0.49 2.92 2.53
N ASN A 93 -1.75 2.54 2.69
CA ASN A 93 -2.87 3.45 2.54
C ASN A 93 -3.63 3.60 3.85
N ARG A 94 -4.04 4.83 4.14
CA ARG A 94 -4.99 5.13 5.22
C ARG A 94 -6.22 5.75 4.56
N PRO A 95 -7.37 5.05 4.54
CA PRO A 95 -8.60 5.65 4.02
C PRO A 95 -8.90 6.92 4.83
N SER A 96 -9.32 7.97 4.13
CA SER A 96 -9.74 9.21 4.76
C SER A 96 -11.01 8.93 5.58
N LEU A 97 -11.06 9.41 6.82
CA LEU A 97 -12.30 9.38 7.59
C LEU A 97 -13.32 10.28 6.87
N PHE A 98 -14.60 9.90 6.81
CA PHE A 98 -15.66 10.70 6.16
C PHE A 98 -15.86 12.11 6.72
N LYS A 99 -15.17 12.46 7.81
CA LYS A 99 -15.07 13.84 8.28
C LYS A 99 -14.13 14.59 7.33
N ARG A 100 -14.59 15.72 6.78
CA ARG A 100 -13.78 16.57 5.92
C ARG A 100 -12.48 16.97 6.65
N ILE A 101 -11.35 16.39 6.24
CA ILE A 101 -10.01 16.78 6.68
C ILE A 101 -9.46 17.72 5.61
N ILE A 102 -8.86 18.83 6.03
CA ILE A 102 -8.20 19.76 5.11
C ILE A 102 -6.98 19.13 4.43
N LEU A 103 -6.72 19.52 3.18
CA LEU A 103 -5.63 18.97 2.36
C LEU A 103 -4.24 18.96 3.05
N PRO A 104 -3.82 20.02 3.77
CA PRO A 104 -2.51 20.01 4.45
C PRO A 104 -2.36 18.91 5.51
N ARG A 105 -3.45 18.57 6.22
CA ARG A 105 -3.42 17.48 7.21
C ARG A 105 -3.34 16.12 6.51
N LEU A 106 -3.96 15.97 5.33
CA LEU A 106 -3.87 14.75 4.52
C LEU A 106 -2.46 14.56 3.94
N GLU A 107 -1.82 15.64 3.48
CA GLU A 107 -0.42 15.62 3.04
C GLU A 107 0.51 15.20 4.17
N LEU A 108 0.36 15.78 5.36
CA LEU A 108 1.14 15.38 6.54
C LEU A 108 0.93 13.91 6.90
N MET A 109 -0.32 13.43 6.87
CA MET A 109 -0.63 12.02 7.13
C MET A 109 -0.05 11.09 6.08
N ALA A 110 -0.05 11.49 4.80
CA ALA A 110 0.56 10.72 3.70
C ALA A 110 2.07 10.60 3.92
N THR A 111 2.75 11.72 4.21
CA THR A 111 4.19 11.76 4.53
C THR A 111 4.53 10.88 5.74
N LEU A 112 3.78 11.00 6.83
CA LEU A 112 3.98 10.17 8.02
C LEU A 112 3.83 8.68 7.69
N THR A 113 2.82 8.33 6.90
CA THR A 113 2.61 6.94 6.46
C THR A 113 3.76 6.44 5.60
N GLY A 114 4.27 7.25 4.68
CA GLY A 114 5.45 6.93 3.88
C GLY A 114 6.70 6.68 4.74
N VAL A 115 7.00 7.60 5.67
CA VAL A 115 8.14 7.48 6.60
C VAL A 115 8.04 6.22 7.46
N MET A 116 6.86 5.92 8.02
CA MET A 116 6.67 4.70 8.81
C MET A 116 6.95 3.43 8.00
N CYS A 117 6.61 3.41 6.71
CA CYS A 117 6.84 2.24 5.87
C CYS A 117 8.32 2.07 5.51
N VAL A 118 9.07 3.18 5.35
CA VAL A 118 10.53 3.16 5.27
C VAL A 118 11.17 2.60 6.54
N ILE A 119 10.75 3.08 7.72
CA ILE A 119 11.30 2.62 9.01
C ILE A 119 11.01 1.13 9.21
N LYS A 120 9.77 0.68 8.96
CA LYS A 120 9.41 -0.74 9.07
C LYS A 120 10.24 -1.62 8.14
N PHE A 121 10.49 -1.15 6.91
CA PHE A 121 11.36 -1.86 5.98
C PHE A 121 12.78 -2.01 6.52
N HIS A 122 13.37 -0.91 7.02
CA HIS A 122 14.71 -0.93 7.59
C HIS A 122 14.81 -1.86 8.81
N LEU A 123 13.82 -1.85 9.69
CA LEU A 123 13.81 -2.72 10.87
C LEU A 123 13.64 -4.20 10.48
N ILE A 124 12.58 -4.54 9.73
CA ILE A 124 12.23 -5.95 9.49
C ILE A 124 13.20 -6.61 8.52
N GLU A 125 13.45 -5.99 7.37
CA GLU A 125 14.15 -6.65 6.26
C GLU A 125 15.68 -6.55 6.38
N MET A 126 16.21 -5.56 7.11
CA MET A 126 17.65 -5.51 7.38
C MET A 126 18.06 -6.26 8.64
N GLN A 127 17.20 -6.41 9.66
CA GLN A 127 17.53 -7.24 10.83
C GLN A 127 17.44 -8.75 10.51
N LEU A 128 16.53 -9.17 9.62
CA LEU A 128 16.47 -10.57 9.15
C LEU A 128 17.73 -11.02 8.39
N ASN A 129 18.53 -10.08 7.86
CA ASN A 129 19.80 -10.40 7.21
C ASN A 129 20.97 -10.58 8.19
N TRP A 130 20.83 -10.20 9.47
CA TRP A 130 21.91 -10.32 10.46
C TRP A 130 22.00 -11.74 11.06
N GLU A 131 20.88 -12.41 11.30
CA GLU A 131 20.87 -13.75 11.90
C GLU A 131 21.25 -14.87 10.92
N VAL A 132 21.20 -14.61 9.61
CA VAL A 132 21.54 -15.60 8.56
C VAL A 132 23.04 -15.59 8.21
N ILE A 133 23.83 -14.66 8.75
CA ILE A 133 25.27 -14.53 8.46
C ILE A 133 26.15 -15.20 9.53
N HIS A 134 25.56 -15.74 10.61
CA HIS A 134 26.28 -16.38 11.73
C HIS A 134 25.99 -17.89 11.92
N GLN A 135 25.58 -18.61 10.88
CA GLN A 135 25.61 -20.09 10.83
C GLN A 135 26.41 -20.55 9.62
#